data_AF-N1WBM3-F1
#
_entry.id   AF-N1WBM3-F1
#
_cell.length_a   1.000
_cell.length_b   1.000
_cell.length_c   1.000
_cell.angle_alpha   90.00
_cell.angle_beta   90.00
_cell.angle_gamma   90.00
#
_symmetry.space_group_name_H-M   'P 1'
#
loop_
_entity.id
_entity.type
_entity.pdbx_description
1 polymer ?
#
loop_
_entity_poly.entity_id
_entity_poly.type
_entity_poly.pdbx_seq_one_letter_code
_entity_poly.pdbx_strand_id
1 'polypeptide(L)'
;MDFLLYLYCLLFGIILIAPFLLFYYRFRIDESPFGKEEGAYLRPIKEKKSNLLDSLKDIRSDFDSGKLTEEEFQTQSLPYIEALDSVEAELKEKKANVAILPSPKINENWTCANCGSFVAVPNAKFCPNCGTGRLA
;
A
#
# COMPACT_ATOMS: atom_id res chain seq x y z
N MET A 1 -25.83 35.17 -40.37
CA MET A 1 -24.35 35.08 -40.28
C MET A 1 -23.89 34.77 -38.86
N ASP A 2 -24.67 35.13 -37.84
CA ASP A 2 -24.28 35.01 -36.42
C ASP A 2 -24.30 33.58 -35.87
N PHE A 3 -25.18 32.71 -36.39
CA PHE A 3 -25.24 31.30 -36.00
C PHE A 3 -23.92 30.56 -36.22
N LEU A 4 -23.22 30.89 -37.31
CA LEU A 4 -21.94 30.29 -37.64
C LEU A 4 -20.85 30.75 -36.65
N LEU A 5 -20.90 32.02 -36.24
CA LEU A 5 -19.99 32.59 -35.24
C LEU A 5 -20.19 31.95 -33.86
N TYR A 6 -21.44 31.79 -33.41
CA TYR A 6 -21.74 31.10 -32.14
C TYR A 6 -21.28 29.64 -32.15
N LEU A 7 -21.45 28.94 -33.27
CA LEU A 7 -20.99 27.57 -33.44
C LEU A 7 -19.45 27.47 -33.38
N TYR A 8 -18.74 28.42 -33.99
CA TYR A 8 -17.28 28.51 -33.89
C TYR A 8 -16.80 28.80 -32.46
N CYS A 9 -17.45 29.72 -31.75
CA CYS A 9 -17.12 30.03 -30.35
C CYS A 9 -17.33 28.82 -29.43
N LEU A 10 -18.42 28.06 -29.61
CA LEU A 10 -18.67 26.84 -28.84
C LEU A 10 -17.63 25.75 -29.13
N LEU A 11 -17.33 25.50 -30.40
CA LEU A 11 -16.32 24.52 -30.78
C LEU A 11 -14.95 24.87 -30.19
N PHE A 12 -14.56 26.14 -30.27
CA PHE A 12 -13.29 26.60 -29.72
C PHE A 12 -13.22 26.43 -28.19
N GLY A 13 -14.31 26.73 -27.47
CA GLY A 13 -14.39 26.51 -26.03
C GLY A 13 -14.25 25.03 -25.63
N ILE A 14 -14.91 24.13 -26.36
CA ILE A 14 -14.82 22.69 -26.11
C ILE A 14 -13.39 22.19 -26.37
N ILE A 15 -12.76 22.62 -27.46
CA ILE A 15 -11.38 22.22 -27.79
C ILE A 15 -10.38 22.67 -26.71
N LEU A 16 -10.57 23.84 -26.11
CA LEU A 16 -9.72 24.32 -25.03
C LEU A 16 -9.93 23.57 -23.71
N ILE A 17 -11.17 23.21 -23.36
CA ILE A 17 -11.50 22.61 -22.07
C ILE A 17 -11.37 21.07 -22.09
N ALA A 18 -11.61 20.44 -23.23
CA ALA A 18 -11.54 18.99 -23.41
C ALA A 18 -10.24 18.34 -22.94
N PRO A 19 -9.02 18.85 -23.27
CA PRO A 19 -7.78 18.22 -22.80
C PRO A 19 -7.64 18.29 -21.28
N PHE A 20 -8.07 19.38 -20.64
CA PHE A 20 -8.05 19.50 -19.18
C PHE A 20 -9.05 18.58 -18.50
N LEU A 21 -10.25 18.43 -19.05
CA LEU A 21 -11.24 17.47 -18.54
C LEU A 21 -10.77 16.03 -18.73
N LEU A 22 -10.22 15.70 -19.89
CA LEU A 22 -9.68 14.36 -20.16
C LEU A 22 -8.53 14.07 -19.19
N PHE A 23 -7.59 15.01 -19.02
CA PHE A 23 -6.52 14.89 -18.05
C PHE A 23 -7.06 14.73 -16.62
N TYR A 24 -8.00 15.57 -16.20
CA TYR A 24 -8.60 15.52 -14.86
C TYR A 24 -9.31 14.18 -14.60
N TYR A 25 -10.14 13.72 -15.54
CA TYR A 25 -10.82 12.43 -15.41
C TYR A 25 -9.86 11.24 -15.47
N ARG A 26 -8.83 11.29 -16.33
CA ARG A 26 -7.82 10.23 -16.42
C ARG A 26 -6.97 10.15 -15.16
N PHE A 27 -6.48 11.29 -14.66
CA PHE A 27 -5.61 11.35 -13.48
C PHE A 27 -6.35 11.12 -12.17
N ARG A 28 -7.68 11.25 -12.14
CA ARG A 28 -8.49 10.82 -10.98
C ARG A 28 -8.57 9.29 -10.85
N ILE A 29 -8.28 8.54 -11.93
CA ILE A 29 -8.33 7.07 -11.95
C ILE A 29 -6.99 6.44 -11.53
N ASP A 30 -5.90 7.19 -11.64
CA ASP A 30 -4.60 6.83 -11.11
C ASP A 30 -4.52 7.28 -9.65
N GLU A 31 -5.20 6.54 -8.77
CA GLU A 31 -4.70 6.37 -7.40
C GLU A 31 -3.21 6.04 -7.54
N SER A 32 -2.35 6.85 -6.89
CA SER A 32 -0.92 6.96 -7.17
C SER A 32 -0.26 5.62 -7.58
N PRO A 33 0.61 5.57 -8.61
CA PRO A 33 1.31 4.34 -9.01
C PRO A 33 2.14 3.74 -7.86
N PHE A 34 2.44 4.55 -6.86
CA PHE A 34 2.73 4.11 -5.50
C PHE A 34 1.41 3.71 -4.85
N GLY A 35 0.92 2.51 -5.16
CA GLY A 35 -0.26 1.95 -4.50
C GLY A 35 -0.09 2.12 -2.99
N LYS A 36 -1.18 2.43 -2.27
CA LYS A 36 -1.20 2.62 -0.81
C LYS A 36 -0.31 1.56 -0.16
N GLU A 37 0.89 1.95 0.22
CA GLU A 37 1.79 1.07 0.94
C GLU A 37 1.24 0.98 2.36
N GLU A 38 0.17 0.21 2.53
CA GLU A 38 -0.42 -0.16 3.83
C GLU A 38 0.63 -0.85 4.74
N GLY A 39 1.82 -1.13 4.21
CA GLY A 39 3.00 -1.57 4.96
C GLY A 39 4.12 -0.54 5.14
N ALA A 40 4.19 0.58 4.39
CA ALA A 40 5.35 1.49 4.45
C ALA A 40 5.51 2.12 5.83
N TYR A 41 4.42 2.53 6.46
CA TYR A 41 4.45 3.10 7.81
C TYR A 41 4.74 2.05 8.90
N LEU A 42 4.50 0.76 8.63
CA LEU A 42 4.79 -0.34 9.55
C LEU A 42 6.20 -0.90 9.36
N ARG A 43 6.83 -0.74 8.20
CA ARG A 43 8.19 -1.19 7.90
C ARG A 43 9.22 -0.72 8.94
N PRO A 44 9.35 0.58 9.27
CA PRO A 44 10.38 1.03 10.21
C PRO A 44 10.18 0.45 11.61
N ILE A 45 8.93 0.19 12.01
CA ILE A 45 8.60 -0.33 13.34
C ILE A 45 8.86 -1.84 13.41
N LYS A 46 8.55 -2.58 12.33
CA LYS A 46 8.90 -3.99 12.19
C LYS A 46 10.41 -4.20 12.18
N GLU A 47 11.15 -3.31 11.52
CA GLU A 47 12.61 -3.34 11.45
C GLU A 47 13.26 -3.05 12.81
N LYS A 48 12.75 -2.07 13.56
CA LYS A 48 13.16 -1.85 14.96
C LYS A 48 12.96 -3.11 15.82
N LYS A 49 11.80 -3.77 15.68
CA LYS A 49 11.51 -5.02 16.40
C LYS A 49 12.49 -6.14 16.04
N SER A 50 12.81 -6.35 14.76
CA SER A 50 13.77 -7.38 14.36
C SER A 50 15.16 -7.10 14.92
N ASN A 51 15.61 -5.85 14.89
CA ASN A 51 16.94 -5.47 15.38
C ASN A 51 17.09 -5.71 16.90
N LEU A 52 16.05 -5.38 17.68
CA LEU A 52 16.03 -5.65 19.13
C LEU A 52 16.03 -7.16 19.42
N LEU A 53 15.28 -7.95 18.65
CA LEU A 53 15.26 -9.41 18.79
C LEU A 53 16.61 -10.05 18.43
N ASP A 54 17.28 -9.56 17.39
CA ASP A 54 18.62 -10.04 17.02
C ASP A 54 19.63 -9.71 18.11
N SER A 55 19.57 -8.49 18.67
CA SER A 55 20.43 -8.09 19.80
C SER A 55 20.20 -8.97 21.04
N LEU A 56 18.93 -9.28 21.37
CA LEU A 56 18.60 -10.21 22.46
C LEU A 56 19.11 -11.64 22.18
N LYS A 57 19.05 -12.08 20.94
CA LYS A 57 19.54 -13.40 20.53
C LYS A 57 21.06 -13.51 20.68
N ASP A 58 21.79 -12.45 20.34
CA ASP A 58 23.24 -12.40 20.52
C ASP A 58 23.63 -12.44 22.01
N ILE A 59 22.96 -11.63 22.86
CA ILE A 59 23.17 -11.64 24.32
C ILE A 59 22.90 -13.03 24.90
N ARG A 60 21.83 -13.69 24.44
CA ARG A 60 21.51 -15.07 24.88
C ARG A 60 22.57 -16.07 24.43
N SER A 61 23.09 -15.94 23.21
CA SER A 61 24.17 -16.80 22.72
C SER A 61 25.45 -16.61 23.54
N ASP A 62 25.78 -15.37 23.94
CA ASP A 62 26.96 -15.12 24.76
C ASP A 62 26.80 -15.69 26.19
N PHE A 63 25.59 -15.66 26.75
CA PHE A 63 25.26 -16.34 28.01
C PHE A 63 25.39 -17.87 27.89
N ASP A 64 24.80 -18.48 26.87
CA ASP A 64 24.88 -19.93 26.63
C ASP A 64 26.34 -20.39 26.41
N SER A 65 27.20 -19.51 25.89
CA SER A 65 28.63 -19.75 25.72
C SER A 65 29.46 -19.59 27.00
N GLY A 66 28.84 -19.19 28.10
CA GLY A 66 29.49 -18.97 29.40
C GLY A 66 30.36 -17.72 29.48
N LYS A 67 30.22 -16.77 28.54
CA LYS A 67 30.96 -15.49 28.56
C LYS A 67 30.38 -14.48 29.55
N LEU A 68 29.09 -14.58 29.84
CA LEU A 68 28.39 -13.70 30.76
C LEU A 68 28.01 -14.49 32.02
N THR A 69 28.15 -13.85 33.17
CA THR A 69 27.51 -14.32 34.39
C THR A 69 26.01 -13.98 34.36
N GLU A 70 25.21 -14.69 35.14
CA GLU A 70 23.76 -14.48 35.23
C GLU A 70 23.40 -13.01 35.55
N GLU A 71 24.18 -12.35 36.41
CA GLU A 71 23.94 -10.95 36.79
C GLU A 71 24.19 -9.97 35.64
N GLU A 72 25.20 -10.24 34.81
CA GLU A 72 25.49 -9.43 33.62
C GLU A 72 24.46 -9.69 32.51
N PHE A 73 23.97 -10.92 32.38
CA PHE A 73 22.87 -11.24 31.47
C PHE A 73 21.58 -10.47 31.83
N GLN A 74 21.20 -10.44 33.10
CA GLN A 74 20.00 -9.70 33.53
C GLN A 74 20.15 -8.20 33.31
N THR A 75 21.31 -7.64 33.68
CA THR A 75 21.58 -6.22 33.49
C THR A 75 21.56 -5.81 32.02
N GLN A 76 22.09 -6.66 31.13
CA GLN A 76 22.16 -6.36 29.70
C GLN A 76 20.85 -6.63 28.95
N SER A 77 20.06 -7.63 29.32
CA SER A 77 18.84 -8.03 28.59
C SER A 77 17.60 -7.21 28.95
N LEU A 78 17.45 -6.78 30.22
CA LEU A 78 16.33 -5.99 30.71
C LEU A 78 15.98 -4.75 29.84
N PRO A 79 16.94 -3.86 29.47
CA PRO A 79 16.61 -2.69 28.67
C PRO A 79 16.10 -3.04 27.27
N TYR A 80 16.54 -4.16 26.68
CA TYR A 80 16.04 -4.59 25.37
C TYR A 80 14.63 -5.18 25.46
N ILE A 81 14.29 -5.85 26.57
CA ILE A 81 12.93 -6.36 26.80
C ILE A 81 11.96 -5.18 26.96
N GLU A 82 12.31 -4.17 27.76
CA GLU A 82 11.49 -2.96 27.93
C GLU A 82 11.33 -2.20 26.59
N ALA A 83 12.41 -2.06 25.83
CA ALA A 83 12.35 -1.46 24.50
C ALA A 83 11.44 -2.26 23.55
N LEU A 84 11.47 -3.60 23.62
CA LEU A 84 10.63 -4.46 22.79
C LEU A 84 9.14 -4.30 23.13
N ASP A 85 8.80 -4.24 24.42
CA ASP A 85 7.43 -4.01 24.89
C ASP A 85 6.86 -2.68 24.39
N SER A 86 7.68 -1.61 24.40
CA SER A 86 7.27 -0.30 23.87
C SER A 86 6.98 -0.34 22.36
N VAL A 87 7.81 -1.03 21.57
CA VAL A 87 7.65 -1.17 20.12
C VAL A 87 6.43 -2.04 19.79
N GLU A 88 6.15 -3.07 20.59
CA GLU A 88 4.93 -3.87 20.44
C GLU A 88 3.65 -3.08 20.73
N ALA A 89 3.68 -2.20 21.73
CA ALA A 89 2.57 -1.29 22.02
C ALA A 89 2.31 -0.34 20.84
N GLU A 90 3.35 0.28 20.28
CA GLU A 90 3.25 1.14 19.09
C GLU A 90 2.69 0.39 17.87
N LEU A 91 3.10 -0.88 17.65
CA LEU A 91 2.55 -1.70 16.57
C LEU A 91 1.08 -2.01 16.76
N LYS A 92 0.64 -2.30 18.00
CA LYS A 92 -0.77 -2.58 18.30
C LYS A 92 -1.64 -1.34 18.04
N GLU A 93 -1.20 -0.17 18.49
CA GLU A 93 -1.92 1.09 18.27
C GLU A 93 -2.03 1.43 16.79
N LYS A 94 -0.93 1.33 16.04
CA LYS A 94 -0.93 1.63 14.59
C LYS A 94 -1.72 0.62 13.77
N LYS A 95 -1.78 -0.64 14.19
CA LYS A 95 -2.66 -1.65 13.54
C LYS A 95 -4.13 -1.40 13.86
N ALA A 96 -4.46 -1.04 15.09
CA ALA A 96 -5.83 -0.70 15.48
C ALA A 96 -6.37 0.51 14.70
N ASN A 97 -5.55 1.54 14.50
CA ASN A 97 -5.90 2.72 13.72
C ASN A 97 -6.15 2.41 12.23
N VAL A 98 -5.53 1.38 11.66
CA VAL A 98 -5.73 0.98 10.26
C VAL A 98 -6.94 0.06 10.08
N ALA A 99 -7.29 -0.73 11.09
CA ALA A 99 -8.50 -1.57 11.08
C ALA A 99 -9.82 -0.75 11.07
N ILE A 100 -9.77 0.55 11.41
CA ILE A 100 -10.94 1.44 11.47
C ILE A 100 -11.25 2.07 10.09
N LEU A 101 -10.32 1.98 9.13
CA LEU A 101 -10.56 2.48 7.78
C LEU A 101 -11.34 1.41 6.98
N PRO A 102 -12.56 1.71 6.47
CA PRO A 102 -13.31 0.73 5.69
C PRO A 102 -12.55 0.40 4.39
N SER A 103 -12.10 -0.85 4.27
CA SER A 103 -11.50 -1.36 3.04
C SER A 103 -12.53 -1.29 1.89
N PRO A 104 -12.20 -0.74 0.71
CA PRO A 104 -13.11 -0.77 -0.41
C PRO A 104 -13.35 -2.23 -0.84
N LYS A 105 -14.62 -2.62 -0.94
CA LYS A 105 -15.04 -3.97 -1.35
C LYS A 105 -14.38 -4.34 -2.69
N ILE A 106 -13.50 -5.35 -2.64
CA ILE A 106 -12.85 -5.96 -3.81
C ILE A 106 -13.94 -6.74 -4.56
N ASN A 107 -14.33 -6.27 -5.74
CA ASN A 107 -15.32 -6.94 -6.57
C ASN A 107 -14.67 -8.00 -7.48
N GLU A 108 -15.41 -9.09 -7.62
CA GLU A 108 -15.05 -10.41 -8.08
C GLU A 108 -14.51 -10.51 -9.53
N ASN A 109 -13.74 -11.59 -9.71
CA ASN A 109 -13.31 -12.25 -10.95
C ASN A 109 -14.32 -12.10 -12.10
N TRP A 110 -13.82 -11.86 -13.31
CA TRP A 110 -14.66 -11.59 -14.48
C TRP A 110 -14.12 -12.28 -15.73
N THR A 111 -15.02 -12.56 -16.68
CA THR A 111 -14.69 -13.19 -17.95
C THR A 111 -14.60 -12.13 -19.04
N CYS A 112 -13.54 -12.18 -19.85
CA CYS A 112 -13.34 -11.20 -20.91
C CYS A 112 -14.39 -11.33 -22.02
N ALA A 113 -15.10 -10.24 -22.32
CA ALA A 113 -16.12 -10.21 -23.38
C ALA A 113 -15.53 -10.35 -24.79
N ASN A 114 -14.26 -9.97 -24.99
CA ASN A 114 -13.61 -10.01 -26.30
C ASN A 114 -12.95 -11.36 -26.63
N CYS A 115 -12.18 -11.93 -25.69
CA CYS A 115 -11.45 -13.18 -25.93
C CYS A 115 -11.98 -14.39 -25.14
N GLY A 116 -13.05 -14.23 -24.35
CA GLY A 116 -13.70 -15.33 -23.62
C GLY A 116 -12.88 -15.93 -22.48
N SER A 117 -11.65 -15.46 -22.25
CA SER A 117 -10.78 -15.99 -21.20
C SER A 117 -11.22 -15.53 -19.81
N PHE A 118 -11.20 -16.46 -18.86
CA PHE A 118 -11.50 -16.19 -17.46
C PHE A 118 -10.34 -15.46 -16.76
N VAL A 119 -10.60 -14.27 -16.23
CA VAL A 119 -9.59 -13.47 -15.53
C VAL A 119 -9.74 -13.68 -14.03
N ALA A 120 -8.92 -14.59 -13.49
CA ALA A 120 -8.91 -14.95 -12.08
C ALA A 120 -8.18 -13.94 -11.17
N VAL A 121 -7.68 -12.83 -11.72
CA VAL A 121 -6.92 -11.82 -10.96
C VAL A 121 -7.90 -10.79 -10.36
N PRO A 122 -8.01 -10.70 -9.03
CA PRO A 122 -8.84 -9.68 -8.38
C PRO A 122 -8.33 -8.28 -8.76
N ASN A 123 -9.23 -7.36 -9.12
CA ASN A 123 -8.95 -6.01 -9.63
C ASN A 123 -8.26 -5.87 -11.00
N ALA A 124 -8.10 -6.93 -11.79
CA ALA A 124 -7.57 -6.77 -13.15
C ALA A 124 -8.55 -5.98 -14.05
N LYS A 125 -8.15 -4.75 -14.43
CA LYS A 125 -8.90 -3.92 -15.38
C LYS A 125 -8.76 -4.40 -16.82
N PHE A 126 -7.75 -5.23 -17.12
CA PHE A 126 -7.42 -5.72 -18.46
C PHE A 126 -7.33 -7.24 -18.47
N CYS A 127 -7.73 -7.83 -19.58
CA CYS A 127 -7.52 -9.24 -19.82
C CYS A 127 -6.03 -9.50 -20.13
N PRO A 128 -5.36 -10.44 -19.43
CA PRO A 128 -3.95 -10.76 -19.68
C PRO A 128 -3.71 -11.42 -21.04
N ASN A 129 -4.74 -11.96 -21.68
CA ASN A 129 -4.63 -12.68 -22.94
C ASN A 129 -4.83 -11.76 -24.16
N CYS A 130 -5.79 -10.84 -24.10
CA CYS A 130 -6.13 -9.98 -25.24
C CYS A 130 -5.97 -8.48 -24.97
N GLY A 131 -5.54 -8.08 -23.77
CA GLY A 131 -5.34 -6.67 -23.41
C GLY A 131 -6.62 -5.84 -23.31
N THR A 132 -7.78 -6.42 -23.59
CA THR A 132 -9.07 -5.70 -23.58
C THR A 132 -9.53 -5.41 -22.15
N GLY A 133 -10.05 -4.20 -21.94
CA GLY A 133 -10.53 -3.74 -20.64
C GLY A 133 -11.83 -4.43 -20.21
N ARG A 134 -12.12 -4.47 -18.91
CA ARG A 134 -13.36 -5.05 -18.34
C ARG A 134 -14.66 -4.44 -18.88
N LEU A 135 -14.58 -3.24 -19.42
CA LEU A 135 -15.72 -2.43 -19.86
C LEU A 135 -15.76 -2.24 -21.38
N ALA A 136 -14.90 -2.94 -22.13
CA ALA A 136 -14.78 -2.83 -23.58
C ALA A 136 -15.22 -4.13 -24.29
#